data_AF-A0A1Y1UUI6-F1
#
_entry.id   AF-A0A1Y1UUI6-F1
#
_cell.length_a   1.000
_cell.length_b   1.000
_cell.length_c   1.000
_cell.angle_alpha   90.00
_cell.angle_beta   90.00
_cell.angle_gamma   90.00
#
_symmetry.space_group_name_H-M   'P 1'
#
loop_
_entity.id
_entity.type
_entity.pdbx_description
1 polymer ?
#
loop_
_entity_poly.entity_id
_entity_poly.type
_entity_poly.pdbx_seq_one_letter_code
_entity_poly.pdbx_strand_id
1 'polypeptide(L)'
;MDIADNCLSLCPSHFYPATPCTPSPYYLCSAAAYLPLPHHQIVTAEHEREHQDATVVGGLKGAAIAASIIAPFHLAMRKYSTAYRAIPTPLKAFGFVTVGVFTINFAAEKSGEAYDQSQWSGAGQNSIDAKTKARDAQWEQMGMLEKAGDFAIRWKFPLIVGSWAGVLGGSYLWISRNKAMTVPQRLVQARIYAQAWSILCVIAALAPIGTANDKNGRAISHHHPAEDHSWKDIIAQNEAAAKVEAERRSQESDPTAVLRAKKVPVAQ
;
A
#
# COMPACT_ATOMS: atom_id res chain seq x y z
N MET A 1 24.37 -35.82 -1.51
CA MET A 1 23.38 -36.60 -0.74
C MET A 1 22.50 -35.61 0.01
N ASP A 2 21.92 -34.62 -0.64
CA ASP A 2 20.85 -34.64 -1.64
C ASP A 2 19.49 -35.08 -1.08
N ILE A 3 18.69 -34.04 -0.81
CA ILE A 3 17.28 -34.00 -0.41
C ILE A 3 16.38 -34.40 -1.61
N ALA A 4 16.90 -35.15 -2.58
CA ALA A 4 16.22 -35.55 -3.81
C ALA A 4 15.49 -36.90 -3.70
N ASP A 5 15.80 -37.73 -2.70
CA ASP A 5 15.31 -39.11 -2.65
C ASP A 5 13.88 -39.27 -2.07
N ASN A 6 13.26 -38.20 -1.53
CA ASN A 6 11.98 -38.33 -0.83
C ASN A 6 10.74 -37.95 -1.66
N CYS A 7 10.89 -37.63 -2.96
CA CYS A 7 9.76 -37.29 -3.83
C CYS A 7 9.14 -38.50 -4.57
N LEU A 8 9.72 -39.69 -4.45
CA LEU A 8 9.32 -40.88 -5.22
C LEU A 8 8.22 -41.75 -4.60
N SER A 9 7.70 -41.42 -3.41
CA SER A 9 6.77 -42.30 -2.67
C SER A 9 5.27 -41.92 -2.74
N LEU A 10 4.86 -40.90 -3.49
CA LEU A 10 3.47 -40.38 -3.42
C LEU A 10 2.75 -40.23 -4.78
N CYS A 11 3.02 -41.09 -5.75
CA CYS A 11 2.18 -41.18 -6.96
C CYS A 11 1.32 -42.45 -6.92
N PRO A 12 -0.02 -42.33 -6.77
CA PRO A 12 -0.95 -43.45 -6.95
C PRO A 12 -0.89 -43.95 -8.39
N SER A 13 -0.45 -45.19 -8.55
CA SER A 13 -0.41 -45.88 -9.83
C SER A 13 -1.82 -46.25 -10.26
N HIS A 14 -2.51 -45.41 -11.03
CA HIS A 14 -3.50 -45.86 -12.02
C HIS A 14 -3.89 -44.68 -12.92
N PHE A 15 -3.94 -44.97 -14.22
CA PHE A 15 -4.48 -44.18 -15.34
C PHE A 15 -3.49 -43.42 -16.25
N TYR A 16 -3.45 -43.89 -17.51
CA TYR A 16 -2.83 -43.41 -18.76
C TYR A 16 -1.54 -44.09 -19.27
N PRO A 17 -1.51 -44.49 -20.57
CA PRO A 17 -0.39 -45.20 -21.20
C PRO A 17 0.77 -44.29 -21.59
N ALA A 18 1.96 -44.88 -21.61
CA ALA A 18 3.26 -44.25 -21.78
C ALA A 18 3.41 -43.40 -23.06
N THR A 19 3.86 -42.15 -22.88
CA THR A 19 4.57 -41.36 -23.90
C THR A 19 6.05 -41.23 -23.50
N PRO A 20 7.02 -41.45 -24.41
CA PRO A 20 8.43 -41.31 -24.10
C PRO A 20 8.81 -39.84 -23.89
N CYS A 21 9.44 -39.54 -22.76
CA CYS A 21 10.00 -38.22 -22.44
C CYS A 21 11.13 -37.88 -23.41
N THR A 22 10.88 -36.98 -24.37
CA THR A 22 11.94 -36.24 -25.04
C THR A 22 12.37 -35.06 -24.16
N PRO A 23 13.68 -34.85 -23.92
CA PRO A 23 14.14 -33.70 -23.16
C PRO A 23 13.92 -32.43 -23.99
N SER A 24 13.03 -31.58 -23.47
CA SER A 24 12.73 -30.26 -24.01
C SER A 24 13.96 -29.34 -23.90
N PRO A 25 14.32 -28.56 -24.95
CA PRO A 25 15.57 -27.79 -25.02
C PRO A 25 15.64 -26.58 -24.06
N TYR A 26 14.62 -26.36 -23.22
CA TYR A 26 14.55 -25.18 -22.35
C TYR A 26 15.41 -25.27 -21.07
N TYR A 27 16.04 -26.41 -20.78
CA TYR A 27 16.76 -26.61 -19.50
C TYR A 27 18.28 -26.38 -19.56
N LEU A 28 18.86 -26.06 -20.71
CA LEU A 28 20.31 -25.81 -20.83
C LEU A 28 20.72 -24.33 -20.89
N CYS A 29 19.79 -23.40 -20.68
CA CYS A 29 20.06 -21.97 -20.60
C CYS A 29 19.84 -21.44 -19.16
N SER A 30 20.50 -22.04 -18.17
CA SER A 30 20.54 -21.49 -16.80
C SER A 30 21.93 -21.50 -16.16
N ALA A 31 22.97 -21.91 -16.89
CA ALA A 31 24.34 -21.96 -16.36
C ALA A 31 25.21 -20.74 -16.78
N ALA A 32 24.71 -19.81 -17.59
CA ALA A 32 25.50 -18.68 -18.13
C ALA A 32 25.06 -17.29 -17.63
N ALA A 33 24.32 -17.21 -16.52
CA ALA A 33 23.81 -15.93 -16.01
C ALA A 33 24.24 -15.60 -14.56
N TYR A 34 25.34 -16.16 -14.07
CA TYR A 34 26.04 -15.60 -12.91
C TYR A 34 26.96 -14.45 -13.36
N LEU A 35 26.35 -13.42 -13.97
CA LEU A 35 26.99 -12.11 -14.02
C LEU A 35 26.83 -11.49 -12.62
N PRO A 36 27.89 -11.03 -11.96
CA PRO A 36 27.74 -10.33 -10.69
C PRO A 36 26.98 -9.02 -10.96
N LEU A 37 25.71 -9.01 -10.56
CA LEU A 37 24.86 -7.83 -10.59
C LEU A 37 25.47 -6.75 -9.68
N PRO A 38 25.32 -5.46 -10.05
CA PRO A 38 25.95 -4.36 -9.33
C PRO A 38 25.50 -4.32 -7.86
N HIS A 39 26.44 -4.06 -6.96
CA HIS A 39 26.37 -4.10 -5.48
C HIS A 39 25.27 -3.28 -4.76
N HIS A 40 24.28 -2.74 -5.49
CA HIS A 40 23.26 -1.89 -4.93
C HIS A 40 22.32 -2.70 -4.00
N GLN A 41 22.57 -2.56 -2.71
CA GLN A 41 21.70 -2.91 -1.58
C GLN A 41 21.30 -4.39 -1.50
N ILE A 42 22.27 -5.22 -1.17
CA ILE A 42 21.96 -6.46 -0.45
C ILE A 42 21.39 -6.01 0.90
N VAL A 43 20.12 -6.33 1.19
CA VAL A 43 19.53 -6.12 2.52
C VAL A 43 20.46 -6.83 3.50
N THR A 44 21.13 -6.05 4.34
CA THR A 44 22.01 -6.63 5.35
C THR A 44 21.13 -7.40 6.33
N ALA A 45 21.66 -8.49 6.89
CA ALA A 45 20.91 -9.26 7.90
C ALA A 45 20.48 -8.39 9.10
N GLU A 46 21.19 -7.26 9.33
CA GLU A 46 20.83 -6.28 10.34
C GLU A 46 19.64 -5.41 9.93
N HIS A 47 19.61 -4.87 8.70
CA HIS A 47 18.47 -4.10 8.20
C HIS A 47 17.18 -4.92 8.17
N GLU A 48 17.26 -6.22 7.84
CA GLU A 48 16.09 -7.11 7.90
C GLU A 48 15.57 -7.25 9.35
N ARG A 49 16.47 -7.37 10.33
CA ARG A 49 16.09 -7.47 11.74
C ARG A 49 15.44 -6.18 12.25
N GLU A 50 16.04 -5.04 11.93
CA GLU A 50 15.48 -3.74 12.31
C GLU A 50 14.11 -3.49 11.67
N HIS A 51 13.94 -3.85 10.39
CA HIS A 51 12.64 -3.76 9.71
C HIS A 51 11.61 -4.72 10.34
N GLN A 52 12.01 -5.94 10.68
CA GLN A 52 11.15 -6.89 11.41
C GLN A 52 10.76 -6.37 12.78
N ASP A 53 11.69 -5.81 13.55
CA ASP A 53 11.42 -5.22 14.86
C ASP A 53 10.43 -4.05 14.73
N ALA A 54 10.63 -3.16 13.75
CA ALA A 54 9.71 -2.06 13.47
C ALA A 54 8.31 -2.56 13.09
N THR A 55 8.23 -3.62 12.29
CA THR A 55 6.98 -4.26 11.86
C THR A 55 6.24 -4.92 13.03
N VAL A 56 6.96 -5.63 13.90
CA VAL A 56 6.42 -6.27 15.10
C VAL A 56 5.90 -5.22 16.09
N VAL A 57 6.66 -4.15 16.32
CA VAL A 57 6.20 -3.03 17.15
C VAL A 57 4.94 -2.39 16.57
N GLY A 58 4.87 -2.24 15.25
CA GLY A 58 3.68 -1.80 14.52
C GLY A 58 2.48 -2.72 14.75
N GLY A 59 2.68 -4.03 14.61
CA GLY A 59 1.66 -5.05 14.85
C GLY A 59 1.14 -5.05 16.29
N LEU A 60 2.02 -4.88 17.29
CA LEU A 60 1.64 -4.77 18.70
C LEU A 60 0.81 -3.51 18.97
N LYS A 61 1.18 -2.36 18.37
CA LYS A 61 0.37 -1.14 18.41
C LYS A 61 -1.00 -1.38 17.76
N GLY A 62 -1.03 -2.05 16.62
CA GLY A 62 -2.27 -2.47 15.94
C GLY A 62 -3.16 -3.35 16.80
N ALA A 63 -2.58 -4.31 17.54
CA ALA A 63 -3.31 -5.17 18.46
C ALA A 63 -3.92 -4.37 19.62
N ALA A 64 -3.18 -3.41 20.19
CA ALA A 64 -3.70 -2.53 21.22
C ALA A 64 -4.86 -1.65 20.71
N ILE A 65 -4.75 -1.12 19.49
CA ILE A 65 -5.83 -0.36 18.83
C ILE A 65 -7.05 -1.26 18.57
N ALA A 66 -6.85 -2.48 18.08
CA ALA A 66 -7.94 -3.42 17.88
C ALA A 66 -8.65 -3.74 19.20
N ALA A 67 -7.90 -3.99 20.27
CA ALA A 67 -8.46 -4.27 21.59
C ALA A 67 -9.26 -3.07 22.15
N SER A 68 -8.76 -1.85 21.96
CA SER A 68 -9.45 -0.63 22.41
C SER A 68 -10.75 -0.35 21.65
N ILE A 69 -10.93 -0.89 20.45
CA ILE A 69 -12.19 -0.81 19.69
C ILE A 69 -13.12 -1.98 20.04
N ILE A 70 -12.60 -3.21 20.02
CA ILE A 70 -13.38 -4.44 20.17
C ILE A 70 -13.96 -4.57 21.58
N ALA A 71 -13.17 -4.30 22.62
CA ALA A 71 -13.61 -4.47 24.01
C ALA A 71 -14.81 -3.56 24.38
N PRO A 72 -14.77 -2.23 24.19
CA PRO A 72 -15.92 -1.39 24.49
C PRO A 72 -17.11 -1.67 23.57
N PHE A 73 -16.87 -2.00 22.29
CA PHE A 73 -17.94 -2.42 21.38
C PHE A 73 -18.67 -3.66 21.90
N HIS A 74 -17.92 -4.69 22.33
CA HIS A 74 -18.51 -5.91 22.88
C HIS A 74 -19.33 -5.62 24.13
N LEU A 75 -18.80 -4.83 25.07
CA LEU A 75 -19.49 -4.48 26.31
C LEU A 75 -20.76 -3.66 26.05
N ALA A 76 -20.68 -2.65 25.18
CA ALA A 76 -21.82 -1.83 24.79
C ALA A 76 -22.91 -2.67 24.10
N MET A 77 -22.54 -3.49 23.11
CA MET A 77 -23.49 -4.30 22.37
C MET A 77 -24.13 -5.39 23.25
N ARG A 78 -23.37 -5.98 24.18
CA ARG A 78 -23.91 -6.90 25.19
C ARG A 78 -24.94 -6.21 26.08
N LYS A 79 -24.70 -4.96 26.48
CA LYS A 79 -25.61 -4.18 27.34
C LYS A 79 -26.88 -3.76 26.58
N TYR A 80 -26.76 -3.10 25.43
CA TYR A 80 -27.87 -2.42 24.77
C TYR A 80 -28.63 -3.26 23.74
N SER A 81 -28.02 -4.30 23.16
CA SER A 81 -28.64 -5.05 22.05
C SER A 81 -29.04 -6.47 22.45
N THR A 82 -30.35 -6.72 22.54
CA THR A 82 -30.89 -8.08 22.74
C THR A 82 -30.55 -9.00 21.55
N ALA A 83 -30.53 -8.45 20.34
CA ALA A 83 -30.15 -9.20 19.14
C ALA A 83 -28.69 -9.68 19.21
N TYR A 84 -27.77 -8.83 19.70
CA TYR A 84 -26.36 -9.20 19.85
C TYR A 84 -26.14 -10.35 20.85
N ARG A 85 -26.94 -10.40 21.93
CA ARG A 85 -26.87 -11.50 22.90
C ARG A 85 -27.25 -12.83 22.27
N ALA A 86 -28.23 -12.85 21.36
CA ALA A 86 -28.69 -14.04 20.65
C ALA A 86 -27.72 -14.58 19.59
N ILE A 87 -26.70 -13.81 19.20
CA ILE A 87 -25.70 -14.25 18.21
C ILE A 87 -24.82 -15.37 18.82
N PRO A 88 -24.57 -16.49 18.10
CA PRO A 88 -23.67 -17.54 18.55
C PRO A 88 -22.26 -17.04 18.83
N THR A 89 -21.63 -17.56 19.89
CA THR A 89 -20.23 -17.26 20.25
C THR A 89 -19.22 -17.41 19.11
N PRO A 90 -19.25 -18.47 18.27
CA PRO A 90 -18.28 -18.58 17.17
C PRO A 90 -18.40 -17.45 16.14
N LEU A 91 -19.62 -16.95 15.88
CA LEU A 91 -19.82 -15.85 14.95
C LEU A 91 -19.28 -14.52 15.50
N LYS A 92 -19.39 -14.32 16.82
CA LYS A 92 -18.77 -13.16 17.50
C LYS A 92 -17.24 -13.23 17.41
N ALA A 93 -16.67 -14.39 17.73
CA ALA A 93 -15.22 -14.61 17.68
C ALA A 93 -14.67 -14.38 16.26
N PHE A 94 -15.34 -14.91 15.24
CA PHE A 94 -14.98 -14.67 13.85
C PHE A 94 -14.90 -13.18 13.53
N GLY A 95 -15.94 -12.40 13.86
CA GLY A 95 -15.94 -10.95 13.61
C GLY A 95 -14.80 -10.22 14.33
N PHE A 96 -14.51 -10.59 15.58
CA PHE A 96 -13.40 -9.99 16.34
C PHE A 96 -12.04 -10.33 15.76
N VAL A 97 -11.82 -11.59 15.36
CA VAL A 97 -10.56 -12.01 14.73
C VAL A 97 -10.38 -11.32 13.39
N THR A 98 -11.42 -11.22 12.55
CA THR A 98 -11.33 -10.54 11.26
C THR A 98 -10.92 -9.08 11.42
N VAL A 99 -11.57 -8.33 12.31
CA VAL A 99 -11.22 -6.92 12.56
C VAL A 99 -9.82 -6.81 13.18
N GLY A 100 -9.50 -7.67 14.17
CA GLY A 100 -8.20 -7.66 14.83
C GLY A 100 -7.04 -7.94 13.89
N VAL A 101 -7.13 -9.01 13.09
CA VAL A 101 -6.10 -9.37 12.11
C VAL A 101 -5.92 -8.25 11.09
N PHE A 102 -7.01 -7.65 10.60
CA PHE A 102 -6.91 -6.54 9.64
C PHE A 102 -6.19 -5.33 10.25
N THR A 103 -6.57 -4.90 11.46
CA THR A 103 -5.93 -3.74 12.12
C THR A 103 -4.47 -4.01 12.47
N ILE A 104 -4.13 -5.24 12.89
CA ILE A 104 -2.75 -5.64 13.17
C ILE A 104 -1.90 -5.58 11.91
N ASN A 105 -2.34 -6.19 10.81
CA ASN A 105 -1.59 -6.19 9.55
C ASN A 105 -1.42 -4.77 9.00
N PHE A 106 -2.49 -3.98 8.98
CA PHE A 106 -2.42 -2.59 8.51
C PHE A 106 -1.42 -1.74 9.31
N ALA A 107 -1.41 -1.87 10.64
CA ALA A 107 -0.48 -1.14 11.49
C ALA A 107 0.97 -1.65 11.35
N ALA A 108 1.15 -2.96 11.15
CA ALA A 108 2.45 -3.55 10.88
C ALA A 108 3.02 -3.05 9.55
N GLU A 109 2.23 -3.08 8.47
CA GLU A 109 2.60 -2.55 7.16
C GLU A 109 2.97 -1.07 7.23
N LYS A 110 2.16 -0.26 7.93
CA LYS A 110 2.44 1.17 8.09
C LYS A 110 3.71 1.45 8.89
N SER A 111 4.05 0.60 9.85
CA SER A 111 5.27 0.73 10.63
C SER A 111 6.51 0.33 9.82
N GLY A 112 6.41 -0.73 9.01
CA GLY A 112 7.47 -1.11 8.06
C GLY A 112 7.72 -0.02 7.02
N GLU A 113 6.65 0.51 6.41
CA GLU A 113 6.74 1.63 5.47
C GLU A 113 7.39 2.87 6.11
N ALA A 114 7.05 3.19 7.37
CA ALA A 114 7.66 4.31 8.07
C ALA A 114 9.16 4.07 8.38
N TYR A 115 9.56 2.83 8.65
CA TYR A 115 10.98 2.49 8.80
C TYR A 115 11.71 2.66 7.47
N ASP A 116 11.18 2.15 6.37
CA ASP A 116 11.79 2.31 5.04
C ASP A 116 11.96 3.78 4.66
N GLN A 117 10.94 4.59 4.92
CA GLN A 117 10.99 6.04 4.71
C GLN A 117 12.06 6.71 5.59
N SER A 118 12.28 6.23 6.82
CA SER A 118 13.31 6.78 7.71
C SER A 118 14.74 6.48 7.24
N GLN A 119 14.92 5.42 6.46
CA GLN A 119 16.22 5.03 5.90
C GLN A 119 16.54 5.77 4.59
N TRP A 120 15.55 6.43 3.97
CA TRP A 120 15.77 7.23 2.77
C TRP A 120 16.59 8.48 3.11
N SER A 121 17.82 8.53 2.61
CA SER A 121 18.72 9.68 2.74
C SER A 121 19.03 10.31 1.37
N GLY A 122 19.28 11.63 1.36
CA GLY A 122 19.76 12.37 0.20
C GLY A 122 18.68 12.91 -0.74
N ALA A 123 18.97 12.90 -2.06
CA ALA A 123 18.16 13.58 -3.08
C ALA A 123 16.74 13.01 -3.23
N GLY A 124 16.56 11.70 -2.99
CA GLY A 124 15.24 11.04 -3.05
C GLY A 124 14.24 11.65 -2.08
N GLN A 125 14.60 11.80 -0.79
CA GLN A 125 13.72 12.39 0.23
C GLN A 125 13.38 13.85 -0.09
N ASN A 126 14.37 14.64 -0.52
CA ASN A 126 14.17 16.03 -0.90
C ASN A 126 13.20 16.19 -2.09
N SER A 127 13.22 15.25 -3.04
CA SER A 127 12.31 15.24 -4.18
C SER A 127 10.85 14.96 -3.76
N ILE A 128 10.65 14.02 -2.83
CA ILE A 128 9.32 13.67 -2.31
C ILE A 128 8.76 14.83 -1.48
N ASP A 129 9.58 15.45 -0.64
CA ASP A 129 9.18 16.60 0.16
C ASP A 129 8.86 17.82 -0.70
N ALA A 130 9.65 18.10 -1.73
CA ALA A 130 9.39 19.19 -2.67
C ALA A 130 8.08 18.98 -3.44
N LYS A 131 7.83 17.76 -3.92
CA LYS A 131 6.57 17.41 -4.59
C LYS A 131 5.37 17.53 -3.64
N THR A 132 5.51 17.06 -2.40
CA THR A 132 4.47 17.17 -1.36
C THR A 132 4.15 18.64 -1.07
N LYS A 133 5.15 19.48 -0.83
CA LYS A 133 4.96 20.93 -0.59
C LYS A 133 4.33 21.65 -1.76
N ALA A 134 4.75 21.35 -2.99
CA ALA A 134 4.15 21.94 -4.19
C ALA A 134 2.67 21.54 -4.34
N ARG A 135 2.33 20.28 -4.01
CA ARG A 135 0.93 19.80 -4.01
C ARG A 135 0.10 20.43 -2.90
N ASP A 136 0.66 20.62 -1.71
CA ASP A 136 -0.05 21.27 -0.59
C ASP A 136 -0.30 22.75 -0.90
N ALA A 137 0.68 23.45 -1.50
CA ALA A 137 0.49 24.82 -1.96
C ALA A 137 -0.59 24.95 -3.05
N GLN A 138 -0.66 23.99 -3.99
CA GLN A 138 -1.74 23.93 -4.97
C GLN A 138 -3.09 23.63 -4.32
N TRP A 139 -3.11 22.71 -3.37
CA TRP A 139 -4.31 22.36 -2.62
C TRP A 139 -4.85 23.55 -1.85
N GLU A 140 -4.00 24.37 -1.20
CA GLU A 140 -4.45 25.57 -0.50
C GLU A 140 -5.17 26.55 -1.43
N GLN A 141 -4.73 26.66 -2.68
CA GLN A 141 -5.29 27.53 -3.71
C GLN A 141 -6.61 27.02 -4.33
N MET A 142 -6.97 25.74 -4.13
CA MET A 142 -8.19 25.15 -4.68
C MET A 142 -9.47 25.64 -3.98
N GLY A 143 -10.56 25.70 -4.74
CA GLY A 143 -11.90 25.97 -4.22
C GLY A 143 -12.43 24.81 -3.36
N MET A 144 -13.48 25.07 -2.55
CA MET A 144 -14.01 24.07 -1.60
C MET A 144 -14.54 22.79 -2.28
N LEU A 145 -15.17 22.91 -3.46
CA LEU A 145 -15.65 21.76 -4.23
C LEU A 145 -14.51 20.96 -4.88
N GLU A 146 -13.48 21.65 -5.37
CA GLU A 146 -12.28 21.02 -5.93
C GLU A 146 -11.50 20.27 -4.85
N LYS A 147 -11.37 20.88 -3.66
CA LYS A 147 -10.83 20.22 -2.47
C LYS A 147 -11.62 18.97 -2.11
N ALA A 148 -12.95 19.02 -2.06
CA ALA A 148 -13.74 17.82 -1.77
C ALA A 148 -13.50 16.70 -2.80
N GLY A 149 -13.39 17.07 -4.09
CA GLY A 149 -13.07 16.14 -5.17
C GLY A 149 -11.69 15.50 -5.04
N ASP A 150 -10.63 16.29 -4.88
CA ASP A 150 -9.28 15.75 -4.75
C ASP A 150 -9.06 15.03 -3.40
N PHE A 151 -9.78 15.39 -2.32
CA PHE A 151 -9.85 14.56 -1.10
C PHE A 151 -10.41 13.17 -1.39
N ALA A 152 -11.53 13.11 -2.13
CA ALA A 152 -12.17 11.84 -2.47
C ALA A 152 -11.27 10.96 -3.34
N ILE A 153 -10.50 11.55 -4.25
CA ILE A 153 -9.54 10.84 -5.09
C ILE A 153 -8.35 10.32 -4.27
N ARG A 154 -7.80 11.13 -3.35
CA ARG A 154 -6.72 10.72 -2.44
C ARG A 154 -7.15 9.55 -1.56
N TRP A 155 -8.37 9.60 -1.04
CA TRP A 155 -8.94 8.59 -0.13
C TRP A 155 -9.85 7.58 -0.84
N LYS A 156 -9.65 7.33 -2.15
CA LYS A 156 -10.57 6.52 -2.97
C LYS A 156 -10.88 5.15 -2.35
N PHE A 157 -9.87 4.40 -1.94
CA PHE A 157 -10.07 3.03 -1.46
C PHE A 157 -10.73 3.00 -0.08
N PRO A 158 -10.29 3.79 0.91
CA PRO A 158 -10.99 3.89 2.19
C PRO A 158 -12.43 4.37 2.05
N LEU A 159 -12.73 5.30 1.14
CA LEU A 159 -14.09 5.77 0.89
C LEU A 159 -14.95 4.70 0.20
N ILE A 160 -14.41 3.93 -0.74
CA ILE A 160 -15.12 2.81 -1.37
C ILE A 160 -15.46 1.74 -0.33
N VAL A 161 -14.48 1.35 0.49
CA VAL A 161 -14.68 0.35 1.55
C VAL A 161 -15.64 0.86 2.63
N GLY A 162 -15.46 2.11 3.06
CA GLY A 162 -16.31 2.75 4.07
C GLY A 162 -17.74 2.94 3.60
N SER A 163 -17.94 3.35 2.34
CA SER A 163 -19.28 3.46 1.75
C SER A 163 -19.96 2.11 1.56
N TRP A 164 -19.22 1.06 1.18
CA TRP A 164 -19.75 -0.31 1.12
C TRP A 164 -20.21 -0.79 2.50
N ALA A 165 -19.38 -0.60 3.54
CA ALA A 165 -19.75 -0.94 4.90
C ALA A 165 -20.93 -0.09 5.40
N GLY A 166 -20.96 1.19 5.02
CA GLY A 166 -22.04 2.13 5.31
C GLY A 166 -23.37 1.71 4.69
N VAL A 167 -23.39 1.26 3.43
CA VAL A 167 -24.60 0.74 2.78
C VAL A 167 -25.05 -0.57 3.42
N LEU A 168 -24.13 -1.46 3.77
CA LEU A 168 -24.46 -2.72 4.44
C LEU A 168 -25.08 -2.47 5.83
N GLY A 169 -24.48 -1.60 6.64
CA GLY A 169 -25.01 -1.22 7.95
C GLY A 169 -26.29 -0.39 7.86
N GLY A 170 -26.33 0.60 6.96
CA GLY A 170 -27.47 1.49 6.76
C GLY A 170 -28.70 0.76 6.25
N SER A 171 -28.53 -0.14 5.26
CA SER A 171 -29.63 -0.99 4.78
C SER A 171 -30.14 -1.92 5.87
N TYR A 172 -29.25 -2.54 6.66
CA TYR A 172 -29.66 -3.37 7.79
C TYR A 172 -30.43 -2.58 8.85
N LEU A 173 -29.96 -1.39 9.25
CA LEU A 173 -30.65 -0.52 10.20
C LEU A 173 -32.02 -0.08 9.67
N TRP A 174 -32.10 0.30 8.40
CA TRP A 174 -33.35 0.65 7.74
C TRP A 174 -34.36 -0.51 7.75
N ILE A 175 -33.94 -1.69 7.28
CA ILE A 175 -34.77 -2.90 7.23
C ILE A 175 -35.15 -3.37 8.65
N SER A 176 -34.28 -3.18 9.64
CA SER A 176 -34.53 -3.61 11.02
C SER A 176 -35.74 -2.91 11.67
N ARG A 177 -36.14 -1.72 11.17
CA ARG A 177 -37.33 -0.99 11.62
C ARG A 177 -38.64 -1.67 11.22
N ASN A 178 -38.66 -2.48 10.16
CA ASN A 178 -39.87 -3.15 9.72
C ASN A 178 -40.12 -4.42 10.57
N LYS A 179 -41.23 -4.48 11.31
CA LYS A 179 -41.59 -5.64 12.16
C LYS A 179 -42.18 -6.82 11.40
N ALA A 180 -42.64 -6.64 10.16
CA ALA A 180 -43.37 -7.67 9.42
C ALA A 180 -42.51 -8.85 8.92
N MET A 181 -41.19 -8.71 8.90
CA MET A 181 -40.29 -9.67 8.24
C MET A 181 -39.39 -10.41 9.24
N THR A 182 -39.13 -11.70 9.04
CA THR A 182 -38.26 -12.51 9.93
C THR A 182 -36.77 -12.13 9.78
N VAL A 183 -35.95 -12.36 10.82
CA VAL A 183 -34.52 -12.00 10.81
C VAL A 183 -33.74 -12.60 9.61
N PRO A 184 -33.94 -13.87 9.23
CA PRO A 184 -33.26 -14.44 8.06
C PRO A 184 -33.62 -13.73 6.76
N GLN A 185 -34.90 -13.36 6.56
CA GLN A 185 -35.36 -12.66 5.37
C GLN A 185 -34.73 -11.26 5.25
N ARG A 186 -34.55 -10.55 6.37
CA ARG A 186 -33.86 -9.24 6.41
C ARG A 186 -32.41 -9.34 5.98
N LEU A 187 -31.73 -10.42 6.36
CA LEU A 187 -30.33 -10.65 6.00
C LEU A 187 -30.15 -10.91 4.50
N VAL A 188 -31.05 -11.69 3.91
CA VAL A 188 -31.05 -11.94 2.45
C VAL A 188 -31.20 -10.61 1.70
N GLN A 189 -32.12 -9.76 2.14
CA GLN A 189 -32.33 -8.46 1.50
C GLN A 189 -31.14 -7.52 1.67
N ALA A 190 -30.54 -7.46 2.86
CA ALA A 190 -29.34 -6.65 3.11
C ALA A 190 -28.18 -7.01 2.18
N ARG A 191 -28.01 -8.30 1.84
CA ARG A 191 -26.98 -8.75 0.90
C ARG A 191 -27.21 -8.25 -0.53
N ILE A 192 -28.46 -8.15 -0.98
CA ILE A 192 -28.79 -7.62 -2.31
C ILE A 192 -28.41 -6.13 -2.40
N TYR A 193 -28.66 -5.35 -1.34
CA TYR A 193 -28.21 -3.95 -1.31
C TYR A 193 -26.69 -3.83 -1.38
N ALA A 194 -25.94 -4.66 -0.66
CA ALA A 194 -24.47 -4.65 -0.70
C ALA A 194 -23.92 -5.06 -2.08
N GLN A 195 -24.54 -6.04 -2.73
CA GLN A 195 -24.19 -6.45 -4.08
C GLN A 195 -24.48 -5.34 -5.11
N ALA A 196 -25.64 -4.70 -5.02
CA ALA A 196 -26.00 -3.56 -5.87
C ALA A 196 -25.00 -2.40 -5.71
N TRP A 197 -24.57 -2.11 -4.48
CA TRP A 197 -23.54 -1.09 -4.23
C TRP A 197 -22.21 -1.44 -4.87
N SER A 198 -21.80 -2.71 -4.81
CA SER A 198 -20.54 -3.16 -5.41
C SER A 198 -20.56 -2.97 -6.93
N ILE A 199 -21.69 -3.30 -7.58
CA ILE A 199 -21.88 -3.05 -9.02
C ILE A 199 -21.80 -1.56 -9.33
N LEU A 200 -22.44 -0.72 -8.52
CA LEU A 200 -22.37 0.73 -8.69
C LEU A 200 -20.94 1.26 -8.54
N CYS A 201 -20.15 0.77 -7.57
CA CYS A 201 -18.75 1.13 -7.42
C CYS A 201 -17.91 0.74 -8.63
N VAL A 202 -18.13 -0.46 -9.20
CA VAL A 202 -17.43 -0.89 -10.42
C VAL A 202 -17.77 0.04 -11.58
N ILE A 203 -19.05 0.35 -11.79
CA ILE A 203 -19.49 1.28 -12.84
C ILE A 203 -18.86 2.67 -12.63
N ALA A 204 -18.85 3.17 -11.40
CA ALA A 204 -18.24 4.46 -11.05
C ALA A 204 -16.72 4.47 -11.26
N ALA A 205 -16.03 3.35 -11.00
CA ALA A 205 -14.60 3.20 -11.24
C ALA A 205 -14.27 3.09 -12.74
N LEU A 206 -15.19 2.55 -13.55
CA LEU A 206 -15.03 2.41 -15.01
C LEU A 206 -15.47 3.66 -15.78
N ALA A 207 -16.35 4.49 -15.22
CA ALA A 207 -16.86 5.70 -15.87
C ALA A 207 -15.76 6.62 -16.43
N PRO A 208 -14.63 6.88 -15.74
CA PRO A 208 -13.55 7.73 -16.25
C PRO A 208 -12.81 7.12 -17.45
N ILE A 209 -12.85 5.80 -17.61
CA ILE A 209 -12.16 5.08 -18.69
C ILE A 209 -12.94 5.26 -20.01
N GLY A 210 -14.27 5.38 -19.94
CA GLY A 210 -15.13 5.54 -21.12
C GLY A 210 -15.29 6.98 -21.61
N THR A 211 -14.97 7.98 -20.79
CA THR A 211 -15.15 9.42 -21.11
C THR A 211 -13.89 10.12 -21.58
N ALA A 212 -12.81 9.39 -21.91
CA ALA A 212 -11.55 9.96 -22.43
C ALA A 212 -11.68 10.67 -23.80
N ASN A 213 -12.90 10.73 -24.38
CA ASN A 213 -13.22 11.42 -25.62
C ASN A 213 -14.27 12.51 -25.41
N ASP A 214 -14.04 13.47 -24.52
CA ASP A 214 -14.85 14.70 -24.52
C ASP A 214 -14.21 15.80 -25.36
N LYS A 215 -14.99 16.31 -26.31
CA LYS A 215 -14.56 17.19 -27.42
C LYS A 215 -14.60 18.67 -27.04
N ASN A 216 -14.84 18.99 -25.77
CA ASN A 216 -15.26 20.31 -25.30
C ASN A 216 -14.23 21.05 -24.43
N GLY A 217 -12.94 20.68 -24.48
CA GLY A 217 -11.83 21.55 -24.01
C GLY A 217 -11.81 21.93 -22.52
N ARG A 218 -12.81 21.55 -21.73
CA ARG A 218 -12.76 21.53 -20.28
C ARG A 218 -12.26 20.16 -19.89
N ALA A 219 -10.94 20.02 -19.92
CA ALA A 219 -10.32 18.97 -19.16
C ALA A 219 -10.80 19.15 -17.72
N ILE A 220 -11.77 18.35 -17.29
CA ILE A 220 -11.66 17.77 -15.96
C ILE A 220 -10.28 17.15 -16.03
N SER A 221 -9.30 17.81 -15.42
CA SER A 221 -7.94 17.30 -15.33
C SER A 221 -8.05 16.01 -14.54
N HIS A 222 -8.41 14.95 -15.25
CA HIS A 222 -8.07 13.62 -14.90
C HIS A 222 -6.55 13.68 -14.89
N HIS A 223 -5.99 13.89 -13.69
CA HIS A 223 -4.69 13.39 -13.36
C HIS A 223 -4.74 11.89 -13.63
N HIS A 224 -4.67 11.48 -14.90
CA HIS A 224 -3.87 10.33 -15.25
C HIS A 224 -2.58 10.56 -14.47
N PRO A 225 -2.20 9.68 -13.54
CA PRO A 225 -0.84 9.73 -13.03
C PRO A 225 0.00 9.61 -14.29
N ALA A 226 0.53 10.74 -14.76
CA ALA A 226 1.48 10.79 -15.84
C ALA A 226 2.51 9.75 -15.46
N GLU A 227 2.71 8.74 -16.31
CA GLU A 227 3.56 7.57 -16.03
C GLU A 227 4.67 7.97 -15.06
N ASP A 228 4.53 7.59 -13.79
CA ASP A 228 5.28 8.24 -12.72
C ASP A 228 6.75 7.87 -12.90
N HIS A 229 7.46 8.73 -13.62
CA HIS A 229 8.89 8.63 -13.87
C HIS A 229 9.67 9.17 -12.67
N SER A 230 9.14 8.98 -11.46
CA SER A 230 9.80 9.35 -10.21
C SER A 230 11.21 8.77 -10.15
N TRP A 231 11.40 7.56 -10.67
CA TRP A 231 12.72 6.94 -10.81
C TRP A 231 13.65 7.71 -11.76
N LYS A 232 13.17 8.29 -12.88
CA LYS A 232 13.99 9.11 -13.78
C LYS A 232 14.40 10.41 -13.08
N ASP A 233 13.48 11.03 -12.35
CA ASP A 233 13.77 12.25 -11.58
C ASP A 233 14.83 11.97 -10.50
N ILE A 234 14.73 10.83 -9.80
CA ILE A 234 15.70 10.42 -8.78
C ILE A 234 17.08 10.18 -9.40
N ILE A 235 17.17 9.51 -10.56
CA ILE A 235 18.44 9.31 -11.27
C ILE A 235 19.04 10.66 -11.68
N ALA A 236 18.25 11.53 -12.31
CA ALA A 236 18.72 12.83 -12.76
C ALA A 236 19.24 13.69 -11.60
N GLN A 237 18.57 13.65 -10.44
CA GLN A 237 19.03 14.35 -9.25
C GLN A 237 20.30 13.74 -8.64
N ASN A 238 20.42 12.42 -8.59
CA ASN A 238 21.62 11.74 -8.11
C ASN A 238 22.82 12.07 -9.00
N GLU A 239 22.64 12.08 -10.32
CA GLU A 239 23.68 12.50 -11.28
C GLU A 239 24.08 13.96 -11.09
N ALA A 240 23.12 14.86 -10.86
CA ALA A 240 23.39 16.27 -10.60
C ALA A 240 24.18 16.47 -9.29
N ALA A 241 23.78 15.79 -8.20
CA ALA A 241 24.48 15.83 -6.92
C ALA A 241 25.92 15.28 -7.05
N ALA A 242 26.11 14.19 -7.81
CA ALA A 242 27.42 13.61 -8.07
C ALA A 242 28.35 14.56 -8.84
N LYS A 243 27.82 15.35 -9.79
CA LYS A 243 28.60 16.36 -10.52
C LYS A 243 29.08 17.49 -9.59
N VAL A 244 28.20 18.02 -8.76
CA VAL A 244 28.54 19.08 -7.78
C VAL A 244 29.62 18.59 -6.81
N GLU A 245 29.51 17.35 -6.34
CA GLU A 245 30.49 16.74 -5.45
C GLU A 245 31.84 16.48 -6.16
N ALA A 246 31.83 16.09 -7.43
CA ALA A 246 33.04 15.93 -8.23
C ALA A 246 33.73 17.27 -8.49
N GLU A 247 32.98 18.36 -8.73
CA GLU A 247 33.49 19.72 -8.85
C GLU A 247 34.07 20.23 -7.52
N ARG A 248 33.42 19.92 -6.39
CA ARG A 248 33.94 20.24 -5.06
C ARG A 248 35.27 19.52 -4.79
N ARG A 249 35.36 18.23 -5.11
CA ARG A 249 36.60 17.46 -4.96
C ARG A 249 37.72 17.94 -5.89
N SER A 250 37.40 18.34 -7.13
CA SER A 250 38.41 18.88 -8.04
C SER A 250 38.96 20.22 -7.55
N GLN A 251 38.10 21.10 -7.01
CA GLN A 251 38.52 22.35 -6.36
C GLN A 251 39.35 22.13 -5.09
N GLU A 252 39.01 21.11 -4.28
CA GLU A 252 39.76 20.76 -3.07
C GLU A 252 41.12 20.10 -3.39
N SER A 253 41.20 19.35 -4.49
CA SER A 253 42.43 18.72 -4.96
C SER A 253 43.40 19.66 -5.69
N ASP A 254 42.96 20.88 -6.04
CA ASP A 254 43.81 21.89 -6.68
C ASP A 254 44.67 22.61 -5.61
N PRO A 255 45.99 22.32 -5.51
CA PRO A 255 46.86 22.92 -4.50
C PRO A 255 46.97 24.46 -4.63
N THR A 256 46.63 25.01 -5.80
CA THR A 256 46.66 26.44 -6.07
C THR A 256 45.49 27.20 -5.44
N ALA A 257 44.34 26.53 -5.21
CA ALA A 257 43.15 27.14 -4.59
C ALA A 257 43.35 27.35 -3.07
N VAL A 258 43.93 26.36 -2.37
CA VAL A 258 44.28 26.45 -0.93
C VAL A 258 45.30 27.56 -0.68
N LEU A 259 46.27 27.74 -1.58
CA LEU A 259 47.26 28.81 -1.50
C LEU A 259 46.67 30.21 -1.76
N ARG A 260 45.59 30.30 -2.56
CA ARG A 260 44.90 31.56 -2.85
C ARG A 260 43.98 31.98 -1.69
N ALA A 261 43.31 31.03 -1.03
CA ALA A 261 42.50 31.28 0.17
C ALA A 261 43.35 31.75 1.37
N LYS A 262 44.57 31.23 1.52
CA LYS A 262 45.51 31.63 2.58
C LYS A 262 46.15 33.01 2.34
N LYS A 263 46.01 33.58 1.14
CA LYS A 263 46.62 34.85 0.73
C LYS A 263 45.68 36.05 0.80
N VAL A 264 44.42 35.88 1.24
CA VAL A 264 43.51 37.01 1.46
C VAL A 264 44.07 37.83 2.64
N PRO A 265 44.56 39.06 2.41
CA PRO A 265 44.97 39.92 3.51
C PRO A 265 43.71 40.39 4.23
N VAL A 266 43.72 40.25 5.56
CA VAL A 266 42.77 40.93 6.46
C VAL A 266 42.94 42.42 6.22
N ALA A 267 42.01 43.03 5.48
CA ALA A 267 41.93 44.47 5.35
C ALA A 267 41.37 45.05 6.66
N GLN A 268 42.16 45.91 7.30
CA GLN A 268 41.74 46.81 8.38
C GLN A 268 40.84 47.94 7.84
#